data_AF-A0AAV6AYN6-F1
#
_entry.id   AF-A0AAV6AYN6-F1
#
_cell.length_a   1.000
_cell.length_b   1.000
_cell.length_c   1.000
_cell.angle_alpha   90.00
_cell.angle_beta   90.00
_cell.angle_gamma   90.00
#
_symmetry.space_group_name_H-M   'P 1'
#
loop_
_entity.id
_entity.type
_entity.pdbx_description
1 polymer ?
#
loop_
_entity_poly.entity_id
_entity_poly.type
_entity_poly.pdbx_seq_one_letter_code
_entity_poly.pdbx_strand_id
1 'polypeptide(L)'
;MFVIARHHEALQELGLDTMEGVKRCKGELIKNHKGRRDIQRIEVRRTQGLPLVLFLKRNWQPYKKDGLKSLICRGAVWSQSRLEWENSLALQRAGIGVAEPVAFGEECGSLWERFSFIIT
;
A
#
# COMPACT_ATOMS: atom_id res chain seq x y z
N MET A 1 -2.37 -4.84 10.26
CA MET A 1 -2.64 -5.92 9.27
C MET A 1 -1.60 -5.80 8.16
N PHE A 2 -1.16 -6.92 7.59
CA PHE A 2 -0.22 -6.96 6.48
C PHE A 2 -0.59 -8.14 5.59
N VAL A 3 -0.68 -7.94 4.27
CA VAL A 3 -1.04 -8.97 3.29
C VAL A 3 -0.12 -8.86 2.08
N ILE A 4 0.40 -10.00 1.65
CA ILE A 4 1.13 -10.16 0.39
C ILE A 4 0.31 -11.09 -0.49
N ALA A 5 -0.18 -10.59 -1.62
CA ALA A 5 -0.91 -11.41 -2.58
C ALA A 5 0.02 -11.99 -3.66
N ARG A 6 1.07 -11.26 -4.05
CA ARG A 6 1.95 -11.62 -5.17
C ARG A 6 3.39 -11.20 -4.94
N HIS A 7 4.30 -11.78 -5.73
CA HIS A 7 5.72 -11.44 -5.79
C HIS A 7 6.43 -11.50 -4.42
N HIS A 8 6.05 -12.44 -3.56
CA HIS A 8 6.58 -12.57 -2.20
C HIS A 8 8.11 -12.58 -2.16
N GLU A 9 8.76 -13.39 -2.99
CA GLU A 9 10.23 -13.46 -3.05
C GLU A 9 10.87 -12.11 -3.39
N ALA A 10 10.36 -11.42 -4.41
CA ALA A 10 10.86 -10.10 -4.79
C ALA A 10 10.63 -9.05 -3.69
N LEU A 11 9.50 -9.10 -2.97
CA LEU A 11 9.27 -8.21 -1.83
C LEU A 11 10.23 -8.52 -0.69
N GLN A 12 10.47 -9.78 -0.40
CA GLN A 12 11.39 -10.22 0.65
C GLN A 12 12.84 -9.77 0.35
N GLU A 13 13.30 -9.92 -0.89
CA GLU A 13 14.62 -9.44 -1.33
C GLU A 13 14.79 -7.92 -1.15
N LEU A 14 13.70 -7.17 -1.33
CA LEU A 14 13.66 -5.72 -1.11
C LEU A 14 13.43 -5.33 0.36
N GLY A 15 13.18 -6.29 1.25
CA GLY A 15 12.74 -6.04 2.63
C GLY A 15 11.35 -5.42 2.73
N LEU A 16 10.53 -5.49 1.68
CA LEU A 16 9.16 -4.97 1.61
C LEU A 16 8.11 -5.96 2.11
N ASP A 17 8.53 -7.10 2.65
CA ASP A 17 7.70 -8.10 3.32
C ASP A 17 7.41 -7.76 4.80
N THR A 18 7.99 -6.66 5.31
CA THR A 18 7.79 -6.18 6.67
C THR A 18 7.35 -4.72 6.72
N MET A 19 6.56 -4.36 7.73
CA MET A 19 6.09 -2.98 7.90
C MET A 19 7.25 -1.98 8.05
N GLU A 20 8.27 -2.36 8.81
CA GLU A 20 9.44 -1.52 9.04
C GLU A 20 10.31 -1.36 7.79
N GLY A 21 10.45 -2.41 6.99
CA GLY A 21 11.15 -2.29 5.72
C GLY A 21 10.41 -1.43 4.70
N VAL A 22 9.08 -1.51 4.64
CA VAL A 22 8.26 -0.60 3.83
C VAL A 22 8.43 0.87 4.26
N LYS A 23 8.42 1.15 5.56
CA LYS A 23 8.66 2.50 6.11
C LYS A 23 10.06 3.03 5.75
N ARG A 24 11.08 2.18 5.79
CA ARG A 24 12.47 2.56 5.49
C ARG A 24 12.82 2.56 4.00
N CYS A 25 11.98 1.98 3.16
CA CYS A 25 12.23 1.85 1.72
C CYS A 25 12.49 3.21 1.06
N LYS A 26 13.49 3.22 0.17
CA LYS A 26 13.88 4.36 -0.66
C LYS A 26 13.98 3.91 -2.12
N GLY A 27 12.91 4.12 -2.87
CA GLY A 27 12.90 4.09 -4.33
C GLY A 27 12.98 5.48 -4.95
N GLU A 28 12.74 5.54 -6.24
CA GLU A 28 12.58 6.79 -6.99
C GLU A 28 11.31 7.52 -6.51
N LEU A 29 11.45 8.76 -6.00
CA LEU A 29 10.31 9.52 -5.50
C LEU A 29 9.50 10.11 -6.66
N ILE A 30 8.30 9.57 -6.90
CA ILE A 30 7.39 10.05 -7.94
C ILE A 30 6.55 11.22 -7.44
N LYS A 31 6.07 11.15 -6.20
CA LYS A 31 5.20 12.18 -5.63
C LYS A 31 5.32 12.26 -4.12
N ASN A 32 5.29 13.47 -3.59
CA ASN A 32 5.22 13.72 -2.15
C ASN A 32 4.15 14.79 -1.85
N HIS A 33 3.26 14.49 -0.91
CA HIS A 33 2.23 15.39 -0.42
C HIS A 33 2.58 15.92 0.97
N LYS A 34 3.57 16.83 1.03
CA LYS A 34 3.99 17.52 2.27
C LYS A 34 4.35 16.54 3.40
N GLY A 35 4.97 15.41 3.08
CA GLY A 35 5.37 14.37 4.04
C GLY A 35 4.24 13.49 4.60
N ARG A 36 2.97 13.76 4.24
CA ARG A 36 1.83 12.98 4.75
C ARG A 36 1.54 11.74 3.92
N ARG A 37 1.89 11.80 2.63
CA ARG A 37 1.76 10.72 1.66
C ARG A 37 2.87 10.81 0.63
N ASP A 38 3.42 9.68 0.25
CA ASP A 38 4.37 9.60 -0.86
C ASP A 38 4.08 8.41 -1.78
N ILE A 39 4.62 8.52 -3.00
CA ILE A 39 4.64 7.46 -4.00
C ILE A 39 6.07 7.29 -4.44
N GLN A 40 6.60 6.08 -4.32
CA GLN A 40 7.91 5.69 -4.81
C GLN A 40 7.79 4.61 -5.89
N ARG A 41 8.65 4.69 -6.90
CA ARG A 41 8.81 3.67 -7.92
C ARG A 41 10.05 2.83 -7.60
N ILE A 42 9.91 1.52 -7.70
CA ILE A 42 10.94 0.55 -7.34
C ILE A 42 11.08 -0.40 -8.53
N GLU A 43 12.29 -0.49 -9.08
CA GLU A 43 12.60 -1.42 -10.16
C GLU A 43 13.35 -2.62 -9.60
N VAL A 44 12.81 -3.82 -9.84
CA VAL A 44 13.46 -5.09 -9.52
C VAL A 44 14.01 -5.68 -10.80
N ARG A 45 15.33 -5.75 -10.88
CA ARG A 45 16.01 -6.44 -11.98
C ARG A 45 15.77 -7.93 -11.85
N ARG A 46 15.20 -8.53 -12.89
CA ARG A 46 15.08 -9.99 -13.00
C ARG A 46 16.20 -10.51 -13.89
N THR A 47 16.77 -11.66 -13.51
CA THR A 47 17.85 -12.32 -14.27
C THR A 47 17.39 -12.71 -15.68
N GLN A 48 16.09 -12.95 -15.87
CA GLN A 48 15.46 -13.22 -17.15
C GLN A 48 14.10 -12.51 -17.24
N GLY A 49 13.83 -11.86 -18.38
CA GLY A 49 12.57 -11.16 -18.67
C GLY A 49 12.62 -9.65 -18.43
N LEU A 50 11.45 -9.01 -18.54
CA LEU A 50 11.29 -7.58 -18.28
C LEU A 50 11.46 -7.28 -16.78
N PRO A 51 12.01 -6.11 -16.42
CA PRO A 51 12.11 -5.69 -15.02
C PRO A 51 10.72 -5.60 -14.39
N LEU A 52 10.60 -6.06 -13.15
CA LEU A 52 9.39 -5.85 -12.37
C LEU A 52 9.42 -4.43 -11.83
N VAL A 53 8.43 -3.62 -12.19
CA VAL A 53 8.27 -2.26 -11.67
C VAL A 53 7.14 -2.26 -10.66
N LEU A 54 7.43 -1.84 -9.43
CA LEU A 54 6.48 -1.70 -8.34
C LEU A 54 6.30 -0.23 -7.98
N PHE A 55 5.08 0.14 -7.63
CA PHE A 55 4.76 1.44 -7.06
C PHE A 55 4.36 1.28 -5.60
N LEU A 56 5.18 1.83 -4.70
CA LEU A 56 4.91 1.90 -3.28
C LEU A 56 4.21 3.22 -2.95
N LYS A 57 2.95 3.16 -2.53
CA LYS A 57 2.23 4.32 -1.99
C LYS A 57 2.16 4.20 -0.48
N ARG A 58 2.59 5.23 0.26
CA ARG A 58 2.56 5.26 1.73
C ARG A 58 1.77 6.44 2.25
N ASN A 59 1.01 6.22 3.32
CA ASN A 59 0.31 7.24 4.08
C ASN A 59 0.88 7.26 5.50
N TRP A 60 1.48 8.39 5.90
CA TRP A 60 2.17 8.55 7.19
C TRP A 60 1.33 9.25 8.25
N GLN A 61 0.47 10.18 7.83
CA GLN A 61 -0.35 11.00 8.71
C GLN A 61 -1.68 11.31 8.02
N PRO A 62 -2.54 10.30 7.84
CA PRO A 62 -3.86 10.48 7.23
C PRO A 62 -4.73 11.39 8.10
N TYR A 63 -5.79 11.97 7.52
CA TYR A 63 -6.63 12.90 8.27
C TYR A 63 -7.52 12.13 9.25
N LYS A 64 -7.60 12.59 10.51
CA LYS A 64 -8.45 11.96 11.54
C LYS A 64 -9.92 11.83 11.14
N LYS A 65 -10.44 12.76 10.33
CA LYS A 65 -11.81 12.71 9.78
C LYS A 65 -12.06 11.44 8.94
N ASP A 66 -11.04 10.92 8.29
CA ASP A 66 -11.14 9.72 7.46
C ASP A 66 -11.33 8.48 8.35
N GLY A 67 -10.62 8.44 9.49
CA GLY A 67 -10.79 7.42 10.51
C GLY A 67 -12.19 7.41 11.13
N LEU A 68 -12.70 8.59 11.51
CA LEU A 68 -14.06 8.72 12.05
C LEU A 68 -15.13 8.32 11.03
N LYS A 69 -14.99 8.78 9.78
CA LYS A 69 -15.89 8.39 8.69
C LYS A 69 -15.89 6.87 8.50
N SER A 70 -14.73 6.23 8.53
CA SER A 70 -14.63 4.77 8.45
C SER A 70 -15.34 4.09 9.61
N LEU A 71 -15.12 4.56 10.84
CA LEU A 71 -15.75 3.99 12.03
C LEU A 71 -17.27 4.04 11.95
N ILE A 72 -17.84 5.18 11.53
CA ILE A 72 -19.29 5.36 11.37
C ILE A 72 -19.85 4.48 10.25
N CYS A 73 -19.19 4.45 9.08
CA CYS A 73 -19.72 3.75 7.92
C CYS A 73 -19.47 2.23 7.92
N ARG A 74 -18.46 1.76 8.66
CA ARG A 74 -17.97 0.37 8.58
C ARG A 74 -17.88 -0.34 9.94
N GLY A 75 -18.13 0.37 11.05
CA GLY A 75 -17.93 -0.17 12.40
C GLY A 75 -16.47 -0.35 12.81
N ALA A 76 -15.52 0.02 11.95
CA ALA A 76 -14.08 -0.09 12.20
C ALA A 76 -13.29 0.96 11.41
N VAL A 77 -12.10 1.30 11.91
CA VAL A 77 -11.16 2.19 11.22
C VAL A 77 -10.42 1.40 10.13
N TRP A 78 -10.67 1.75 8.87
CA TRP A 78 -9.94 1.26 7.72
C TRP A 78 -8.99 2.34 7.23
N SER A 79 -7.77 1.93 6.89
CA SER A 79 -6.82 2.84 6.26
C SER A 79 -7.25 3.21 4.84
N GLN A 80 -6.71 4.32 4.33
CA GLN A 80 -6.88 4.68 2.92
C GLN A 80 -6.34 3.58 1.99
N SER A 81 -5.20 2.96 2.33
CA SER A 81 -4.65 1.87 1.52
C SER A 81 -5.50 0.61 1.54
N ARG A 82 -6.18 0.30 2.66
CA ARG A 82 -7.16 -0.80 2.69
C ARG A 82 -8.37 -0.53 1.81
N LEU A 83 -8.88 0.70 1.79
CA LEU A 83 -9.95 1.08 0.87
C LEU A 83 -9.53 0.88 -0.59
N GLU A 84 -8.32 1.31 -0.95
CA GLU A 84 -7.76 1.10 -2.29
C GLU A 84 -7.60 -0.38 -2.61
N TRP A 85 -7.09 -1.18 -1.66
CA TRP A 85 -6.93 -2.63 -1.80
C TRP A 85 -8.26 -3.35 -2.08
N GLU A 86 -9.27 -3.13 -1.23
CA GLU A 86 -10.58 -3.80 -1.34
C GLU A 86 -11.30 -3.39 -2.62
N ASN A 87 -11.22 -2.11 -3.01
CA ASN A 87 -11.79 -1.62 -4.25
C ASN A 87 -11.07 -2.24 -5.46
N SER A 88 -9.74 -2.31 -5.47
CA SER A 88 -8.98 -2.95 -6.54
C SER A 88 -9.36 -4.43 -6.70
N LEU A 89 -9.48 -5.17 -5.60
CA LEU A 89 -9.92 -6.57 -5.64
C LEU A 89 -11.36 -6.69 -6.15
N ALA A 90 -12.27 -5.79 -5.76
CA ALA A 90 -13.64 -5.79 -6.26
C ALA A 90 -13.71 -5.50 -7.78
N LEU A 91 -12.91 -4.54 -8.26
CA LEU A 91 -12.79 -4.22 -9.69
C LEU A 91 -12.21 -5.39 -10.49
N GLN A 92 -11.16 -6.05 -9.97
CA GLN A 92 -10.61 -7.25 -10.59
C GLN A 92 -11.63 -8.38 -10.69
N ARG A 93 -12.40 -8.65 -9.63
CA ARG A 93 -13.49 -9.64 -9.65
C ARG A 93 -14.59 -9.30 -10.65
N ALA A 94 -14.79 -8.01 -10.94
CA ALA A 94 -15.72 -7.54 -11.96
C ALA A 94 -15.11 -7.55 -13.38
N GLY A 95 -13.86 -8.02 -13.57
CA GLY A 95 -13.18 -8.03 -14.86
C GLY A 95 -12.70 -6.66 -15.33
N ILE A 96 -12.66 -5.65 -14.45
CA ILE A 96 -12.20 -4.31 -14.77
C ILE A 96 -10.68 -4.24 -14.59
N GLY A 97 -9.98 -3.83 -15.65
CA GLY A 97 -8.54 -3.64 -15.63
C GLY A 97 -8.11 -2.56 -14.63
N VAL A 98 -7.29 -2.95 -13.66
CA VAL A 98 -6.69 -2.08 -12.65
C VAL A 98 -5.22 -2.45 -12.46
N ALA A 99 -4.44 -1.54 -11.87
CA ALA A 99 -3.09 -1.89 -11.42
C ALA A 99 -3.17 -3.07 -10.45
N GLU A 100 -2.31 -4.07 -10.66
CA GLU A 100 -2.39 -5.33 -9.92
C GLU A 100 -2.02 -5.10 -8.45
N PRO A 101 -2.89 -5.40 -7.47
CA PRO A 101 -2.55 -5.26 -6.07
C PRO A 101 -1.57 -6.36 -5.65
N VAL A 102 -0.36 -5.97 -5.24
CA VAL A 102 0.74 -6.88 -4.89
C VAL A 102 0.79 -7.13 -3.38
N ALA A 103 0.77 -6.06 -2.59
CA ALA A 103 0.73 -6.14 -1.13
C ALA A 103 0.07 -4.89 -0.52
N PHE A 104 -0.44 -5.02 0.71
CA PHE A 104 -0.85 -3.88 1.51
C PHE A 104 -0.56 -4.11 2.98
N GLY A 105 -0.49 -3.02 3.73
CA GLY A 105 -0.49 -3.10 5.18
C GLY A 105 -1.00 -1.82 5.82
N GLU A 106 -1.48 -1.97 7.04
CA GLU A 106 -2.04 -0.89 7.83
C GLU A 106 -1.73 -1.04 9.32
N GLU A 107 -1.46 0.10 9.94
CA GLU A 107 -1.40 0.33 11.37
C GLU A 107 -2.51 1.32 11.73
N CYS A 108 -3.65 0.80 12.18
CA CYS A 108 -4.76 1.61 12.68
C CYS A 108 -4.73 1.65 14.20
N GLY A 109 -4.98 2.83 14.77
CA GLY A 109 -5.40 2.96 16.17
C GLY A 109 -6.92 2.80 16.30
N SER A 110 -7.44 2.90 17.52
CA SER A 110 -8.87 2.71 17.79
C SER A 110 -9.79 3.74 17.10
N LEU A 111 -9.27 4.93 16.79
CA LEU A 111 -10.05 6.06 16.26
C LEU A 111 -9.53 6.62 14.93
N TRP A 112 -8.29 6.32 14.54
CA TRP A 112 -7.70 6.82 13.30
C TRP A 112 -6.55 5.94 12.81
N GLU A 113 -6.29 6.03 11.51
CA GLU A 113 -5.14 5.40 10.85
C GLU A 113 -3.83 6.10 11.27
N ARG A 114 -2.79 5.33 11.57
CA ARG A 114 -1.44 5.84 11.91
C ARG A 114 -0.51 5.73 10.73
N PHE A 115 -0.52 4.59 10.04
CA PHE A 115 0.28 4.35 8.85
C PHE A 115 -0.43 3.35 7.95
N SER A 116 -0.27 3.48 6.64
CA SER A 116 -0.65 2.42 5.72
C SER A 116 0.16 2.51 4.43
N PHE A 117 0.17 1.39 3.71
CA PHE A 117 0.76 1.34 2.39
C PHE A 117 0.00 0.38 1.47
N ILE A 118 0.18 0.60 0.16
CA ILE A 118 -0.19 -0.35 -0.89
C ILE A 118 0.93 -0.41 -1.92
N ILE A 119 1.22 -1.62 -2.40
CA ILE A 119 2.14 -1.91 -3.49
C ILE A 119 1.31 -2.42 -4.66
N THR A 120 1.52 -1.82 -5.83
CA THR A 120 0.95 -2.25 -7.11
C THR A 120 2.05 -2.41 -8.15
#